data_AF-X1PY56-F1
#
_entry.id   AF-X1PY56-F1
#
_cell.length_a   1.000
_cell.length_b   1.000
_cell.length_c   1.000
_cell.angle_alpha   90.00
_cell.angle_beta   90.00
_cell.angle_gamma   90.00
#
_symmetry.space_group_name_H-M   'P 1'
#
loop_
_entity.id
_entity.type
_entity.pdbx_description
1 polymer ?
#
loop_
_entity_poly.entity_id
_entity_poly.type
_entity_poly.pdbx_seq_one_letter_code
_entity_poly.pdbx_strand_id
1 'polypeptide(L)'
;MLWKLIRWSRQIRIWLSGNKERELRFRLFTLPVVIPSLEFRERLLPLGYDYNIFSMAYRGQIFTVRKAVPGGHQYHLRYYNNGEITGHYEVDWFVDEKAHNQGKDLRELTKREIATIRRRLE
;
A
#
# COMPACT_ATOMS: atom_id res chain seq x y z
N MET A 1 -27.08 1.34 7.79
CA MET A 1 -26.97 -0.12 7.99
C MET A 1 -26.01 -0.81 7.02
N LEU A 2 -26.08 -0.53 5.71
CA LEU A 2 -25.20 -1.13 4.69
C LEU A 2 -23.69 -0.91 4.97
N TRP A 3 -23.30 0.31 5.38
CA TRP A 3 -21.91 0.64 5.72
C TRP A 3 -21.32 -0.17 6.87
N LYS A 4 -22.14 -0.51 7.87
CA LYS A 4 -21.72 -1.41 8.96
C LYS A 4 -21.45 -2.80 8.39
N LEU A 5 -22.36 -3.36 7.59
CA LEU A 5 -22.17 -4.66 6.92
C LEU A 5 -20.94 -4.72 6.01
N ILE A 6 -20.66 -3.65 5.23
CA ILE A 6 -19.45 -3.56 4.41
C ILE A 6 -18.20 -3.60 5.29
N ARG A 7 -18.19 -2.86 6.41
CA ARG A 7 -17.07 -2.85 7.36
C ARG A 7 -16.86 -4.22 8.02
N TRP A 8 -17.93 -4.87 8.46
CA TRP A 8 -17.87 -6.23 9.05
C TRP A 8 -17.40 -7.26 8.02
N SER A 9 -17.91 -7.23 6.79
CA SER A 9 -17.45 -8.14 5.73
C SER A 9 -15.99 -7.91 5.33
N ARG A 10 -15.49 -6.66 5.40
CA ARG A 10 -14.08 -6.32 5.20
C ARG A 10 -13.23 -6.87 6.34
N GLN A 11 -13.68 -6.76 7.58
CA GLN A 11 -12.97 -7.28 8.75
C GLN A 11 -12.92 -8.81 8.77
N ILE A 12 -14.01 -9.49 8.42
CA ILE A 12 -14.07 -10.94 8.27
C ILE A 12 -13.15 -11.40 7.13
N ARG A 13 -13.14 -10.69 6.00
CA ARG A 13 -12.21 -10.98 4.89
C ARG A 13 -10.75 -10.80 5.30
N ILE A 14 -10.41 -9.72 5.99
CA ILE A 14 -9.07 -9.50 6.57
C ILE A 14 -8.68 -10.65 7.49
N TRP A 15 -9.59 -11.07 8.36
CA TRP A 15 -9.38 -12.17 9.30
C TRP A 15 -9.16 -13.52 8.60
N LEU A 16 -9.88 -13.80 7.51
CA LEU A 16 -9.72 -15.00 6.67
C LEU A 16 -8.52 -14.90 5.70
N SER A 17 -7.44 -14.22 6.09
CA SER A 17 -6.22 -14.01 5.29
C SER A 17 -6.35 -13.06 4.09
N GLY A 18 -7.37 -12.20 4.11
CA GLY A 18 -7.44 -10.96 3.34
C GLY A 18 -6.85 -11.04 1.94
N ASN A 19 -7.50 -11.76 1.03
CA ASN A 19 -7.33 -11.54 -0.42
C ASN A 19 -5.85 -11.55 -0.90
N LYS A 20 -5.01 -12.45 -0.35
CA LYS A 20 -3.58 -12.55 -0.69
C LYS A 20 -3.36 -12.60 -2.21
N GLU A 21 -4.25 -13.26 -2.96
CA GLU A 21 -4.23 -13.31 -4.43
C GLU A 21 -4.44 -11.94 -5.11
N ARG A 22 -5.29 -11.05 -4.57
CA ARG A 22 -5.44 -9.68 -5.07
C ARG A 22 -4.25 -8.78 -4.74
N GLU A 23 -3.50 -9.10 -3.69
CA GLU A 23 -2.24 -8.42 -3.35
C GLU A 23 -1.08 -8.89 -4.24
N LEU A 24 -1.06 -10.17 -4.64
CA LEU A 24 0.00 -10.72 -5.49
C LEU A 24 0.16 -9.96 -6.81
N ARG A 25 -0.94 -9.46 -7.41
CA ARG A 25 -0.86 -8.61 -8.61
C ARG A 25 -0.16 -7.27 -8.38
N PHE A 26 -0.12 -6.79 -7.13
CA PHE A 26 0.54 -5.55 -6.73
C PHE A 26 1.92 -5.78 -6.11
N ARG A 27 2.46 -7.00 -6.20
CA ARG A 27 3.80 -7.30 -5.72
C ARG A 27 4.83 -6.54 -6.55
N LEU A 28 5.72 -5.80 -5.87
CA LEU A 28 6.78 -5.03 -6.51
C LEU A 28 8.09 -5.82 -6.53
N PHE A 29 8.62 -6.12 -5.35
CA PHE A 29 9.85 -6.88 -5.14
C PHE A 29 9.98 -7.27 -3.66
N THR A 30 10.99 -8.08 -3.36
CA THR A 30 11.35 -8.50 -2.00
C THR A 30 12.75 -8.02 -1.69
N LEU A 31 12.94 -7.39 -0.54
CA LEU A 31 14.26 -7.01 -0.06
C LEU A 31 15.05 -8.25 0.37
N PRO A 32 16.35 -8.34 0.04
CA PRO A 32 17.19 -9.46 0.47
C PRO A 32 17.39 -9.47 1.99
N VAL A 33 17.36 -8.29 2.63
CA VAL A 33 17.46 -8.11 4.08
C VAL A 33 16.29 -7.26 4.54
N VAL A 34 15.57 -7.73 5.55
CA VAL A 34 14.49 -6.98 6.18
C VAL A 34 15.09 -5.84 7.00
N ILE A 35 14.62 -4.61 6.76
CA ILE A 35 15.06 -3.42 7.47
C ILE A 35 13.97 -2.95 8.45
N PRO A 36 14.32 -2.22 9.51
CA PRO A 36 13.33 -1.61 10.40
C PRO A 36 12.36 -0.68 9.66
N SER A 37 11.10 -0.63 10.11
CA SER A 37 10.06 0.21 9.49
C SER A 37 10.41 1.70 9.46
N LEU A 38 11.13 2.20 10.46
CA LEU A 38 11.62 3.58 10.50
C LEU A 38 12.64 3.83 9.38
N GLU A 39 13.57 2.92 9.19
CA GLU A 39 14.56 3.00 8.11
C GLU A 39 13.88 2.92 6.73
N PHE A 40 12.90 2.03 6.57
CA PHE A 40 12.08 1.94 5.36
C PHE A 40 11.40 3.29 5.05
N ARG A 41 10.83 3.96 6.06
CA ARG A 41 10.25 5.29 5.91
C ARG A 41 11.29 6.32 5.52
N GLU A 42 12.41 6.40 6.24
CA GLU A 42 13.47 7.39 6.02
C GLU A 42 14.07 7.30 4.63
N ARG A 43 14.29 6.09 4.12
CA ARG A 43 14.80 5.85 2.76
C ARG A 43 13.82 6.34 1.67
N LEU A 44 12.52 6.26 1.92
CA LEU A 44 11.47 6.66 0.97
C LEU A 44 10.99 8.11 1.14
N LEU A 45 11.27 8.74 2.28
CA LEU A 45 10.85 10.10 2.60
C LEU A 45 11.29 11.13 1.53
N PRO A 46 12.51 11.08 0.96
CA PRO A 46 12.91 12.00 -0.10
C PRO A 46 12.15 11.83 -1.41
N LEU A 47 11.50 10.68 -1.62
CA LEU A 47 10.60 10.47 -2.76
C LEU A 47 9.19 11.03 -2.50
N GLY A 48 8.92 11.55 -1.30
CA GLY A 48 7.62 12.07 -0.87
C GLY A 48 6.69 11.02 -0.27
N TYR A 49 7.19 9.83 0.08
CA TYR A 49 6.42 8.85 0.82
C TYR A 49 6.49 9.12 2.31
N ASP A 50 5.34 9.08 2.99
CA ASP A 50 5.28 9.19 4.45
C ASP A 50 4.30 8.17 5.03
N TYR A 51 4.35 8.00 6.35
CA TYR A 51 3.53 7.05 7.10
C TYR A 51 2.05 7.20 6.78
N ASN A 52 1.39 6.06 6.50
CA ASN A 52 -0.05 6.01 6.32
C ASN A 52 -0.74 5.42 7.55
N ILE A 53 -1.52 6.23 8.25
CA ILE A 53 -2.25 5.84 9.46
C ILE A 53 -3.31 4.75 9.16
N PHE A 54 -3.82 4.68 7.94
CA PHE A 54 -4.99 3.88 7.57
C PHE A 54 -4.66 2.69 6.65
N SER A 55 -3.72 1.80 7.00
CA SER A 55 -3.57 0.59 6.17
C SER A 55 -2.84 -0.62 6.77
N MET A 56 -3.09 -1.00 8.01
CA MET A 56 -2.61 -2.30 8.52
C MET A 56 -3.73 -3.34 8.37
N ALA A 57 -3.82 -3.96 7.20
CA ALA A 57 -4.96 -4.83 6.85
C ALA A 57 -4.56 -6.26 6.48
N TYR A 58 -3.28 -6.55 6.29
CA TYR A 58 -2.82 -7.84 5.79
C TYR A 58 -1.92 -8.56 6.79
N ARG A 59 -1.99 -9.89 6.80
CA ARG A 59 -1.16 -10.73 7.67
C ARG A 59 0.32 -10.56 7.31
N GLY A 60 1.14 -10.28 8.31
CA GLY A 60 2.59 -10.07 8.14
C GLY A 60 2.96 -8.67 7.66
N GLN A 61 1.99 -7.80 7.39
CA GLN A 61 2.27 -6.40 7.11
C GLN A 61 2.78 -5.71 8.38
N ILE A 62 3.95 -5.08 8.29
CA ILE A 62 4.61 -4.39 9.41
C ILE A 62 4.64 -2.88 9.24
N PHE A 63 4.45 -2.38 8.02
CA PHE A 63 4.44 -0.96 7.76
C PHE A 63 3.67 -0.59 6.49
N THR A 64 3.34 0.69 6.38
CA THR A 64 2.74 1.25 5.17
C THR A 64 3.10 2.71 5.04
N VAL A 65 3.33 3.13 3.78
CA VAL A 65 3.56 4.52 3.43
C VAL A 65 2.69 4.91 2.25
N ARG A 66 2.38 6.20 2.15
CA ARG A 66 1.66 6.79 1.04
C ARG A 66 2.40 8.01 0.51
N LYS A 67 2.23 8.30 -0.78
CA LYS A 67 2.67 9.53 -1.42
C LYS A 67 1.50 10.12 -2.19
N ALA A 68 1.00 11.28 -1.74
CA ALA A 68 0.00 12.03 -2.49
C ALA A 68 0.64 12.61 -3.77
N VAL A 69 -0.15 12.69 -4.84
CA VAL A 69 0.24 13.32 -6.10
C VAL A 69 -0.80 14.35 -6.54
N PRO A 70 -0.40 15.34 -7.36
CA PRO A 70 -1.36 16.23 -8.00
C PRO A 70 -2.45 15.47 -8.74
N GLY A 71 -3.67 16.02 -8.75
CA GLY A 71 -4.82 15.37 -9.38
C GLY A 71 -5.57 14.38 -8.48
N GLY A 72 -5.34 14.42 -7.16
CA GLY A 72 -6.17 13.70 -6.19
C GLY A 72 -5.92 12.21 -6.12
N HIS A 73 -4.72 11.77 -6.47
CA HIS A 73 -4.31 10.38 -6.40
C HIS A 73 -3.18 10.18 -5.38
N GLN A 74 -2.89 8.93 -5.07
CA GLN A 74 -1.79 8.54 -4.22
C GLN A 74 -1.12 7.27 -4.72
N TYR A 75 0.18 7.17 -4.45
CA TYR A 75 0.85 5.88 -4.38
C TYR A 75 0.73 5.33 -2.97
N HIS A 76 0.45 4.04 -2.87
CA HIS A 76 0.36 3.34 -1.60
C HIS A 76 1.30 2.15 -1.62
N LEU A 77 2.21 2.08 -0.65
CA LEU A 77 3.11 0.95 -0.45
C LEU A 77 2.82 0.26 0.88
N ARG A 78 3.00 -1.05 0.89
CA ARG A 78 2.94 -1.91 2.07
C ARG A 78 4.24 -2.67 2.19
N TYR A 79 4.71 -2.82 3.43
CA TYR A 79 5.92 -3.52 3.76
C TYR A 79 5.64 -4.66 4.72
N TYR A 80 6.20 -5.82 4.43
CA TYR A 80 5.93 -7.08 5.13
C TYR A 80 7.16 -7.59 5.89
N ASN A 81 6.92 -8.36 6.95
CA ASN A 81 7.96 -8.94 7.80
C ASN A 81 8.89 -9.95 7.10
N ASN A 82 8.53 -10.42 5.92
CA ASN A 82 9.35 -11.26 5.05
C ASN A 82 10.17 -10.44 4.03
N GLY A 83 10.15 -9.10 4.13
CA GLY A 83 10.83 -8.21 3.20
C GLY A 83 10.06 -7.91 1.92
N GLU A 84 8.89 -8.51 1.72
CA GLU A 84 8.04 -8.26 0.55
C GLU A 84 7.51 -6.82 0.59
N ILE A 85 7.44 -6.22 -0.59
CA ILE A 85 6.85 -4.90 -0.80
C ILE A 85 5.78 -5.01 -1.88
N THR A 86 4.58 -4.57 -1.54
CA THR A 86 3.48 -4.41 -2.50
C THR A 86 3.11 -2.95 -2.63
N GLY A 87 2.53 -2.58 -3.76
CA GLY A 87 2.06 -1.21 -3.95
C GLY A 87 1.25 -0.99 -5.21
N HIS A 88 0.44 0.07 -5.16
CA HIS A 88 -0.47 0.45 -6.22
C HIS A 88 -0.64 1.97 -6.27
N TYR A 89 -1.18 2.44 -7.39
CA TYR A 89 -1.62 3.82 -7.59
C TYR A 89 -3.14 3.85 -7.60
N GLU A 90 -3.74 4.80 -6.92
CA GLU A 90 -5.20 4.92 -6.78
C GLU A 90 -5.62 6.35 -6.45
N VAL A 91 -6.92 6.62 -6.47
CA VAL A 91 -7.50 7.86 -5.96
C VAL A 91 -7.20 8.01 -4.45
N ASP A 92 -6.84 9.21 -4.01
CA ASP A 92 -6.62 9.50 -2.58
C ASP A 92 -7.95 9.46 -1.84
N TRP A 93 -8.01 8.68 -0.77
CA TRP A 93 -9.18 8.56 0.10
C TRP A 93 -9.62 9.92 0.66
N PHE A 94 -8.68 10.82 0.98
CA PHE A 94 -9.01 12.16 1.51
C PHE A 94 -9.63 13.09 0.46
N VAL A 95 -9.49 12.78 -0.84
CA VAL A 95 -10.03 13.58 -1.93
C VAL A 95 -11.39 13.05 -2.38
N ASP A 96 -11.50 11.75 -2.62
CA ASP A 96 -12.78 11.10 -2.97
C ASP A 96 -12.82 9.67 -2.41
N GLU A 97 -13.36 9.54 -1.20
CA GLU A 97 -13.55 8.27 -0.50
C GLU A 97 -14.36 7.26 -1.34
N LYS A 98 -15.39 7.73 -2.06
CA LYS A 98 -16.28 6.84 -2.81
C LYS A 98 -15.54 6.24 -4.01
N ALA A 99 -14.85 7.08 -4.79
CA ALA A 99 -14.06 6.62 -5.93
C ALA A 99 -12.90 5.70 -5.50
N HIS A 100 -12.21 6.05 -4.41
CA HIS A 100 -11.18 5.20 -3.81
C HIS A 100 -11.73 3.81 -3.45
N ASN A 101 -12.85 3.75 -2.72
CA ASN A 101 -13.46 2.48 -2.33
C ASN A 101 -13.99 1.66 -3.51
N GLN A 102 -14.31 2.30 -4.64
CA GLN A 102 -14.70 1.65 -5.88
C GLN A 102 -13.49 1.17 -6.71
N GLY A 103 -12.26 1.52 -6.32
CA GLY A 103 -11.04 1.21 -7.06
C GLY A 103 -10.93 1.97 -8.38
N LYS A 104 -11.50 3.17 -8.46
CA LYS A 104 -11.34 4.04 -9.63
C LYS A 104 -9.86 4.34 -9.83
N ASP A 105 -9.40 4.22 -11.08
CA ASP A 105 -8.00 4.45 -11.50
C ASP A 105 -6.95 3.63 -10.74
N LEU A 106 -7.39 2.54 -10.08
CA LEU A 106 -6.52 1.60 -9.39
C LEU A 106 -5.65 0.86 -10.40
N ARG A 107 -4.34 1.05 -10.34
CA ARG A 107 -3.37 0.39 -11.23
C ARG A 107 -2.13 -0.07 -10.50
N GLU A 108 -1.42 -1.00 -11.13
CA GLU A 108 -0.07 -1.40 -10.75
C GLU A 108 0.92 -0.25 -10.97
N LEU A 109 2.03 -0.28 -10.23
CA LEU A 109 3.14 0.63 -10.46
C LEU A 109 3.88 0.25 -11.75
N THR A 110 4.31 1.27 -12.49
CA THR A 110 5.12 1.08 -13.69
C THR A 110 6.53 0.61 -13.34
N LYS A 111 7.22 -0.01 -14.30
CA LYS A 111 8.63 -0.44 -14.11
C LYS A 111 9.55 0.69 -13.62
N ARG A 112 9.30 1.93 -14.09
CA ARG A 112 10.08 3.11 -13.68
C ARG A 112 9.80 3.51 -12.23
N GLU A 113 8.54 3.48 -11.81
CA GLU A 113 8.13 3.75 -10.43
C GLU A 113 8.76 2.70 -9.49
N ILE A 114 8.67 1.42 -9.86
CA ILE A 114 9.28 0.31 -9.10
C ILE A 114 10.79 0.48 -8.99
N ALA A 115 11.49 0.73 -10.10
CA ALA A 115 12.95 0.90 -10.10
C ALA A 115 13.40 2.09 -9.23
N THR A 116 12.59 3.16 -9.17
CA THR A 116 12.87 4.34 -8.35
C THR A 116 12.77 4.03 -6.86
N ILE A 117 11.74 3.29 -6.45
CA ILE A 117 11.55 2.84 -5.06
C ILE A 117 12.67 1.87 -4.69
N ARG A 118 12.96 0.90 -5.57
CA ARG A 118 13.98 -0.13 -5.35
C ARG A 118 15.36 0.47 -5.07
N ARG A 119 15.79 1.45 -5.88
CA ARG A 119 17.07 2.16 -5.70
C ARG A 119 17.21 2.88 -4.36
N ARG A 120 16.10 3.19 -3.68
CA ARG A 120 16.16 3.80 -2.35
C ARG A 120 16.26 2.76 -1.24
N LEU A 121 15.80 1.55 -1.48
CA LEU A 121 15.70 0.50 -0.46
C LEU A 121 16.83 -0.52 -0.53
N GLU A 122 17.46 -0.70 -1.68
CA GLU A 122 18.72 -1.44 -1.88
C GLU A 122 19.91 -0.50 -1.80
#